data_AF-A0A947IIK5-F1
#
_entry.id   AF-A0A947IIK5-F1
#
_cell.length_a   1.000
_cell.length_b   1.000
_cell.length_c   1.000
_cell.angle_alpha   90.00
_cell.angle_beta   90.00
_cell.angle_gamma   90.00
#
_symmetry.space_group_name_H-M   'P 1'
#
loop_
_entity.id
_entity.type
_entity.pdbx_description
1 polymer ?
#
loop_
_entity_poly.entity_id
_entity_poly.type
_entity_poly.pdbx_seq_one_letter_code
_entity_poly.pdbx_strand_id
1 'polypeptide(L)' 'MSSMNQFNKNLRAFLDASPTPFHAVEEMRLRLNDAGFSALDERGEWQLEQG' A
#
# COMPACT_ATOMS: atom_id res chain seq x y z
N MET A 1 -7.04 23.77 5.96
CA MET A 1 -7.10 22.89 7.15
C MET A 1 -7.68 21.50 6.89
N SER A 2 -8.54 21.30 5.87
CA SER A 2 -9.15 19.97 5.59
C SER A 2 -8.15 18.87 5.16
N SER A 3 -7.16 19.20 4.31
CA SER A 3 -6.20 18.22 3.76
C SER A 3 -5.32 17.55 4.83
N MET A 4 -4.74 18.32 5.76
CA MET A 4 -3.89 17.78 6.82
C MET A 4 -4.65 16.82 7.75
N ASN A 5 -5.90 17.15 8.08
CA ASN A 5 -6.74 16.29 8.91
C ASN A 5 -7.07 14.98 8.19
N GLN A 6 -7.31 15.01 6.88
CA GLN A 6 -7.55 13.79 6.10
C GLN A 6 -6.28 12.92 6.02
N PHE A 7 -5.13 13.54 5.79
CA PHE A 7 -3.84 12.84 5.80
C PHE A 7 -3.61 12.14 7.14
N ASN A 8 -3.75 12.85 8.25
CA ASN A 8 -3.55 12.28 9.59
C ASN A 8 -4.52 11.14 9.91
N LYS A 9 -5.78 11.23 9.45
CA LYS A 9 -6.75 10.13 9.60
C LYS A 9 -6.32 8.89 8.82
N ASN A 10 -5.91 9.06 7.56
CA ASN A 10 -5.46 7.95 6.71
C ASN A 10 -4.16 7.31 7.22
N LEU A 11 -3.24 8.13 7.74
CA LEU A 11 -2.01 7.67 8.37
C LEU A 11 -2.31 6.86 9.63
N ARG A 12 -3.20 7.36 10.50
CA ARG A 12 -3.60 6.62 11.70
C ARG A 12 -4.24 5.27 11.36
N ALA A 13 -5.13 5.23 10.38
CA ALA A 13 -5.73 3.98 9.92
C ALA A 13 -4.69 2.98 9.39
N PHE A 14 -3.67 3.46 8.67
CA PHE A 14 -2.54 2.63 8.25
C PHE A 14 -1.77 2.04 9.43
N LEU A 15 -1.44 2.88 10.42
CA LEU A 15 -0.69 2.46 11.61
C LEU A 15 -1.49 1.47 12.48
N ASP A 16 -2.79 1.72 12.67
CA ASP A 16 -3.68 0.84 13.43
C ASP A 16 -3.79 -0.55 12.77
N ALA A 17 -3.75 -0.63 11.43
CA ALA A 17 -3.73 -1.88 10.66
C ALA A 17 -2.34 -2.56 10.60
N SER A 18 -1.27 -1.88 11.04
CA SER A 18 0.12 -2.30 10.84
C SER A 18 0.89 -2.53 12.16
N PRO A 19 0.43 -3.43 13.06
CA PRO A 19 1.06 -3.62 14.38
C PRO A 19 2.47 -4.21 14.32
N THR A 20 2.86 -4.83 13.20
CA THR A 20 4.21 -5.35 12.96
C THR A 20 4.67 -5.00 11.55
N PRO A 21 5.99 -5.08 11.24
CA PRO A 21 6.48 -4.83 9.88
C PRO A 21 5.82 -5.69 8.81
N PHE A 22 5.46 -6.94 9.12
CA PHE A 22 4.76 -7.82 8.18
C PHE A 22 3.34 -7.33 7.86
N HIS A 23 2.61 -6.83 8.87
CA HIS A 23 1.29 -6.23 8.64
C HIS A 23 1.40 -4.92 7.84
N ALA A 24 2.46 -4.14 8.04
CA ALA A 24 2.70 -2.94 7.24
C ALA A 24 2.88 -3.26 5.75
N VAL A 25 3.63 -4.31 5.44
CA VAL A 25 3.80 -4.78 4.05
C VAL A 25 2.47 -5.27 3.47
N GLU A 26 1.70 -6.04 4.25
CA GLU A 26 0.39 -6.51 3.78
C GLU A 26 -0.59 -5.36 3.54
N GLU A 27 -0.66 -4.37 4.45
CA GLU A 27 -1.50 -3.19 4.29
C GLU A 27 -1.08 -2.35 3.06
N MET A 28 0.24 -2.20 2.82
CA MET A 28 0.74 -1.55 1.60
C MET A 28 0.34 -2.34 0.35
N ARG A 29 0.47 -3.67 0.36
CA ARG A 29 0.08 -4.56 -0.74
C ARG A 29 -1.40 -4.42 -1.06
N LEU A 30 -2.27 -4.43 -0.05
CA LEU A 30 -3.72 -4.26 -0.22
C LEU A 30 -4.05 -2.90 -0.87
N ARG A 31 -3.47 -1.81 -0.39
CA ARG A 31 -3.70 -0.46 -0.94
C ARG A 31 -3.22 -0.32 -2.38
N LEU A 32 -2.09 -0.94 -2.73
CA LEU A 32 -1.59 -0.96 -4.10
C LEU A 32 -2.55 -1.74 -5.02
N ASN A 33 -3.05 -2.89 -4.58
CA ASN A 33 -4.03 -3.65 -5.36
C ASN A 33 -5.33 -2.86 -5.56
N ASP A 34 -5.84 -2.20 -4.51
CA ASP A 34 -7.04 -1.35 -4.59
C ASP A 34 -6.85 -0.16 -5.55
N ALA A 35 -5.62 0.33 -5.67
CA ALA A 35 -5.24 1.37 -6.64
C ALA A 35 -5.00 0.83 -8.07
N GLY A 36 -5.18 -0.47 -8.31
CA GLY A 36 -5.04 -1.10 -9.63
C GLY A 36 -3.63 -1.57 -9.98
N PHE A 37 -2.69 -1.58 -9.04
CA PHE A 37 -1.37 -2.16 -9.26
C PHE A 37 -1.43 -3.68 -9.27
N SER A 38 -0.53 -4.30 -10.03
CA SER A 38 -0.36 -5.75 -10.07
C SER A 38 0.91 -6.16 -9.33
N ALA A 39 0.82 -7.19 -8.49
CA ALA A 39 1.98 -7.76 -7.81
C ALA A 39 2.89 -8.49 -8.81
N LEU A 40 4.20 -8.32 -8.67
CA LEU A 40 5.22 -9.03 -9.45
C LEU A 40 5.77 -10.21 -8.64
N ASP A 41 5.95 -11.37 -9.27
CA ASP A 41 6.69 -12.49 -8.66
C ASP A 41 8.19 -12.25 -8.82
N GLU A 42 8.91 -12.17 -7.71
CA GLU A 42 10.35 -11.95 -7.69
C GLU A 42 11.16 -13.13 -8.29
N ARG A 43 10.55 -14.32 -8.40
CA ARG A 43 11.17 -15.52 -8.96
C ARG A 43 10.92 -15.67 -10.46
N GLY A 44 10.06 -14.84 -11.04
CA GLY A 44 9.68 -14.88 -12.44
C GLY A 44 10.32 -13.77 -13.27
N GLU A 45 10.32 -13.95 -14.59
CA GLU A 45 10.66 -12.88 -15.53
C GLU A 45 9.58 -11.78 -15.48
N TRP A 46 10.01 -10.52 -15.38
CA TRP A 46 9.08 -9.39 -15.31
C TRP A 46 8.72 -8.89 -16.71
N GLN A 47 7.42 -8.77 -16.99
CA GLN A 47 6.88 -8.17 -18.21
C GLN A 47 6.25 -6.84 -17.84
N LEU A 48 7.01 -5.75 -18.03
CA LEU A 48 6.62 -4.41 -17.59
C LEU A 48 6.06 -3.61 -18.78
N GLU A 49 5.02 -2.81 -18.50
CA GLU A 49 4.44 -1.86 -19.45
C GLU A 49 4.75 -0.42 -19.03
N GLN A 50 4.82 0.50 -19.99
CA GLN A 50 4.93 1.93 -19.67
C GLN A 50 3.58 2.46 -19.16
N GLY A 51 3.65 3.32 -18.14
CA GLY A 51 2.47 3.94 -17.51
C GLY A 51 1.86 5.10 -18.29
#